data_AF-D7U6G4-F1
#
_entry.id   AF-D7U6G4-F1
#
_cell.length_a   1.000
_cell.length_b   1.000
_cell.length_c   1.000
_cell.angle_alpha   90.00
_cell.angle_beta   90.00
_cell.angle_gamma   90.00
#
_symmetry.space_group_name_H-M   'P 1'
#
loop_
_entity.id
_entity.type
_entity.pdbx_description
1 polymer ?
#
loop_
_entity_poly.entity_id
_entity_poly.type
_entity_poly.pdbx_seq_one_letter_code
_entity_poly.pdbx_strand_id
1 'polypeptide(L)' 'MDENNWSDVEFLTSVKPLTWGYAVSKMLAEKAAWKFAQENSIDLVTVIPSIITGPSLTSEVPHSISLSMSLDYSE' A
#
# COMPACT_ATOMS: atom_id res chain seq x y z
N MET A 1 -1.78 -3.95 -15.03
CA MET A 1 -2.26 -3.47 -13.73
C MET A 1 -2.88 -2.11 -13.99
N ASP A 2 -4.12 -1.94 -13.58
CA ASP A 2 -4.90 -0.69 -13.65
C ASP A 2 -5.70 -0.50 -12.34
N GLU A 3 -6.36 0.64 -12.20
CA GLU A 3 -7.07 1.06 -10.99
C GLU A 3 -8.32 0.21 -10.67
N ASN A 4 -8.75 -0.66 -11.59
CA ASN A 4 -9.86 -1.59 -11.34
C ASN A 4 -9.36 -2.92 -10.74
N ASN A 5 -8.04 -3.13 -10.65
CA ASN A 5 -7.48 -4.37 -10.13
C ASN A 5 -7.41 -4.36 -8.59
N TRP A 6 -7.82 -5.48 -7.99
CA TRP A 6 -7.67 -5.73 -6.55
C TRP A 6 -6.63 -6.81 -6.29
N SER A 7 -5.89 -6.69 -5.19
CA SER A 7 -4.98 -7.74 -4.75
C SER A 7 -5.72 -9.03 -4.39
N ASP A 8 -5.15 -10.17 -4.76
CA ASP A 8 -5.66 -11.48 -4.39
C ASP A 8 -5.29 -11.80 -2.92
N VAL A 9 -6.27 -11.65 -2.04
CA VAL A 9 -6.11 -11.92 -0.60
C VAL A 9 -5.86 -13.38 -0.32
N GLU A 10 -6.50 -14.28 -1.06
CA GLU A 10 -6.39 -15.71 -0.83
C GLU A 10 -4.97 -16.16 -1.15
N PHE A 11 -4.43 -15.70 -2.28
CA PHE A 11 -3.03 -15.90 -2.60
C PHE A 11 -2.09 -15.32 -1.52
N LEU A 12 -2.27 -14.06 -1.12
CA LEU A 12 -1.40 -13.40 -0.14
C LEU A 12 -1.42 -14.08 1.23
N THR A 13 -2.59 -14.54 1.68
CA THR A 13 -2.76 -15.20 2.98
C THR A 13 -2.34 -16.67 2.97
N SER A 14 -2.35 -17.32 1.80
CA SER A 14 -1.88 -18.69 1.60
C SER A 14 -0.36 -18.76 1.46
N VAL A 15 0.21 -18.03 0.49
CA VAL A 15 1.64 -18.09 0.14
C VAL A 15 2.50 -17.30 1.11
N LYS A 16 1.94 -16.26 1.75
CA LYS A 16 2.61 -15.41 2.75
C LYS A 16 4.00 -14.89 2.31
N PRO A 17 4.13 -14.28 1.11
CA PRO A 17 5.39 -13.67 0.69
C PRO A 17 5.85 -12.56 1.66
N LEU A 18 7.10 -12.12 1.57
CA LEU A 18 7.60 -11.01 2.39
C LEU A 18 6.64 -9.82 2.29
N THR A 19 6.27 -9.23 3.42
CA THR A 19 5.27 -8.14 3.55
C THR A 19 3.79 -8.48 3.25
N TRP A 20 3.41 -9.75 3.08
CA TRP A 20 2.01 -10.15 2.78
C TRP A 20 0.97 -9.50 3.72
N GLY A 21 1.26 -9.43 5.02
CA GLY A 21 0.36 -8.84 6.01
C GLY A 21 0.12 -7.35 5.78
N TYR A 22 1.14 -6.63 5.31
CA TYR A 22 1.00 -5.22 4.90
C TYR A 22 0.06 -5.10 3.70
N ALA A 23 0.30 -5.88 2.64
CA ALA A 23 -0.53 -5.86 1.43
C ALA A 23 -2.01 -6.19 1.74
N VAL A 24 -2.26 -7.25 2.53
CA VAL A 24 -3.62 -7.63 2.96
C VAL A 24 -4.25 -6.52 3.80
N SER A 25 -3.53 -5.94 4.76
CA SER A 25 -4.07 -4.89 5.62
C SER A 25 -4.48 -3.64 4.83
N LYS A 26 -3.66 -3.21 3.86
CA LYS A 26 -3.94 -2.04 3.03
C LYS A 26 -5.17 -2.26 2.15
N MET A 27 -5.26 -3.43 1.52
CA MET A 27 -6.41 -3.77 0.67
C MET A 27 -7.71 -3.89 1.48
N LEU A 28 -7.68 -4.49 2.67
CA LEU A 28 -8.87 -4.59 3.53
C LEU A 28 -9.32 -3.22 4.06
N ALA A 29 -8.38 -2.36 4.44
CA ALA A 29 -8.68 -0.99 4.86
C ALA A 29 -9.35 -0.19 3.74
N GLU A 30 -8.86 -0.30 2.51
CA GLU A 30 -9.46 0.36 1.36
C GLU A 30 -10.89 -0.14 1.08
N LYS A 31 -11.12 -1.46 1.08
CA LYS A 31 -12.47 -2.03 0.91
C LYS A 31 -13.44 -1.55 1.99
N ALA A 32 -12.97 -1.47 3.23
CA ALA A 32 -13.77 -0.95 4.34
C ALA A 32 -14.10 0.54 4.17
N ALA A 33 -13.14 1.34 3.73
CA ALA A 33 -13.34 2.77 3.45
C ALA A 33 -14.38 2.99 2.33
N TRP A 34 -14.29 2.24 1.23
CA TRP A 34 -15.27 2.32 0.14
C TRP A 34 -16.67 1.91 0.57
N LYS A 35 -16.80 0.81 1.32
CA LYS A 35 -18.09 0.37 1.87
C LYS A 35 -18.70 1.46 2.75
N PHE A 36 -17.91 1.99 3.69
CA PHE A 36 -18.36 3.05 4.59
C PHE A 36 -18.77 4.31 3.81
N ALA A 37 -17.99 4.73 2.81
CA ALA A 37 -18.30 5.89 1.99
C ALA A 37 -19.62 5.72 1.22
N GLN A 38 -19.84 4.55 0.63
CA GLN A 38 -21.10 4.24 -0.05
C GLN A 38 -22.30 4.26 0.90
N GLU A 39 -22.18 3.69 2.09
CA GLU A 39 -23.24 3.67 3.11
C GLU A 39 -23.56 5.06 3.65
N ASN A 40 -22.62 5.99 3.62
CA ASN A 40 -22.74 7.33 4.21
C ASN A 40 -22.82 8.45 3.16
N SER A 41 -22.96 8.12 1.88
CA SER A 41 -23.01 9.11 0.77
C SER A 41 -21.81 10.08 0.77
N ILE A 42 -20.61 9.54 0.98
CA ILE A 42 -19.36 10.30 0.97
C ILE A 42 -18.69 10.13 -0.40
N ASP A 43 -18.33 11.25 -1.04
CA ASP A 43 -17.48 11.24 -2.24
C ASP A 43 -16.03 10.93 -1.86
N LEU A 44 -15.64 9.67 -1.97
CA LEU A 44 -14.31 9.17 -1.62
C LEU A 44 -13.40 9.10 -2.86
N VAL A 45 -12.14 9.50 -2.66
CA VAL A 45 -11.04 9.24 -3.59
C VAL A 45 -9.93 8.52 -2.83
N THR A 46 -9.37 7.46 -3.41
CA THR A 46 -8.21 6.75 -2.87
C THR A 46 -6.97 7.04 -3.72
N VAL A 47 -5.82 7.20 -3.05
CA VAL A 47 -4.52 7.34 -3.70
C VAL A 47 -3.66 6.16 -3.24
N ILE A 48 -3.27 5.31 -4.19
CA ILE A 48 -2.53 4.07 -3.92
C ILE A 48 -1.13 4.20 -4.53
N PRO A 49 -0.17 4.82 -3.82
CA PRO A 49 1.19 4.93 -4.31
C PRO A 49 1.89 3.56 -4.31
N SER A 50 2.83 3.40 -5.23
CA SER A 50 3.83 2.32 -5.21
C SER A 50 4.91 2.61 -4.17
N ILE A 51 6.11 2.04 -4.35
CA ILE A 51 7.29 2.41 -3.56
C ILE A 51 7.53 3.92 -3.72
N ILE A 52 7.70 4.62 -2.58
CA ILE A 52 8.01 6.05 -2.52
C ILE A 52 9.49 6.22 -2.21
N THR A 53 10.19 6.97 -3.05
CA THR A 53 11.62 7.29 -2.91
C THR A 53 11.79 8.80 -2.86
N GLY A 54 12.89 9.27 -2.27
CA GLY A 54 13.19 10.69 -2.14
C GLY A 54 13.69 11.10 -0.75
N PRO A 55 14.10 12.37 -0.59
CA PRO A 55 14.65 12.86 0.67
C PRO A 55 13.61 12.85 1.78
N SER A 56 14.05 12.45 2.99
CA SER A 56 13.23 12.59 4.19
C SER A 56 13.01 14.08 4.50
N LEU A 57 11.77 14.43 4.87
CA LEU A 57 11.45 15.77 5.37
C LEU A 57 12.04 16.02 6.76
N THR A 58 12.33 14.96 7.50
CA THR A 58 12.87 14.99 8.87
C THR A 58 14.28 14.45 8.93
N SER A 59 15.07 14.92 9.92
CA SER A 59 16.44 14.42 10.15
C SER A 59 16.48 12.93 10.49
N GLU A 60 15.44 12.42 11.14
CA GLU A 60 15.27 10.98 11.32
C GLU A 60 14.68 10.40 10.03
N VAL A 61 15.45 9.58 9.34
CA VAL A 61 15.02 8.92 8.10
C VAL A 61 14.19 7.69 8.46
N PRO A 62 12.91 7.60 8.03
CA PRO A 62 12.12 6.41 8.23
C PRO A 62 12.74 5.20 7.55
N HIS A 63 12.69 4.04 8.21
CA HIS A 63 13.23 2.78 7.68
C HIS A 63 12.69 2.43 6.29
N SER A 64 11.44 2.81 5.99
CA SER A 64 10.83 2.60 4.68
C SER A 64 11.51 3.39 3.56
N ILE A 65 12.00 4.60 3.83
CA ILE A 65 12.73 5.42 2.85
C ILE A 65 14.13 4.84 2.64
N SER A 66 14.81 4.43 3.71
CA SER A 66 16.12 3.76 3.58
C SER A 66 16.02 2.47 2.77
N LEU A 67 14.97 1.67 3.00
CA LEU A 67 14.72 0.45 2.23
C LEU A 67 14.44 0.77 0.75
N SER A 68 13.59 1.76 0.46
CA SER A 68 13.28 2.12 -0.93
C SER A 68 14.52 2.59 -1.68
N MET A 69 15.33 3.46 -1.07
CA MET A 69 16.61 3.90 -1.64
C MET A 69 17.57 2.72 -1.90
N SER A 70 17.65 1.75 -0.98
CA SER A 70 18.54 0.59 -1.16
C SER A 70 18.18 -0.28 -2.36
N LEU A 71 16.90 -0.32 -2.75
CA LEU A 71 16.43 -1.02 -3.93
C LEU A 71 16.77 -0.24 -5.21
N ASP A 72 16.67 1.09 -5.19
CA ASP A 72 17.05 1.94 -6.33
C ASP A 72 18.55 1.85 -6.67
N TYR A 73 19.42 1.66 -5.67
CA TYR A 73 20.87 1.51 -5.87
C TYR A 73 21.33 0.07 -6.22
N SER A 74 20.39 -0.86 -6.41
CA SER A 74 20.71 -2.26 -6.75
C SER A 74 20.79 -2.55 -8.26
N GLU A 75 20.70 -1.50 -9.09
CA GLU A 75 20.99 -1.53 -10.53
C GLU A 75 22.37 -0.93 -10.88
#